data_AF-A0A7X6ZS84-F1
#
_entry.id   AF-A0A7X6ZS84-F1
#
_cell.length_a   1.000
_cell.length_b   1.000
_cell.length_c   1.000
_cell.angle_alpha   90.00
_cell.angle_beta   90.00
_cell.angle_gamma   90.00
#
_symmetry.space_group_name_H-M   'P 1'
#
loop_
_entity.id
_entity.type
_entity.pdbx_description
1 polymer ?
#
loop_
_entity_poly.entity_id
_entity_poly.type
_entity_poly.pdbx_seq_one_letter_code
_entity_poly.pdbx_strand_id
1 'polypeptide(L)'
;DKINVGQIIRGEQSMSIFKDTRTLADKVIAMTDAILAGQTVPVNAKYNNGVIEVPSFNCEIKFANKDNWKALLVDSKYYELSDIPDAQ
;
A
#
# COMPACT_ATOMS: atom_id res chain seq x y z
N ASP A 1 6.84 -5.45 6.82
CA ASP A 1 6.09 -6.54 6.17
C ASP A 1 6.78 -7.88 6.29
N LYS A 2 7.94 -8.12 5.66
CA LYS A 2 8.64 -9.42 5.69
C LYS A 2 8.69 -10.10 7.07
N ILE A 3 9.31 -9.43 8.06
CA ILE A 3 9.43 -9.96 9.44
C ILE A 3 8.06 -10.08 10.13
N ASN A 4 7.20 -9.06 9.99
CA ASN A 4 5.86 -9.04 10.58
C ASN A 4 4.98 -10.18 10.07
N VAL A 5 5.08 -10.54 8.80
CA VAL A 5 4.35 -11.67 8.21
C VAL A 5 4.85 -12.98 8.83
N GLY A 6 6.17 -13.13 9.02
CA GLY A 6 6.73 -14.24 9.79
C GLY A 6 6.17 -14.32 11.23
N GLN A 7 6.00 -13.18 11.91
CA GLN A 7 5.36 -13.12 13.23
C GLN A 7 3.86 -13.46 13.18
N ILE A 8 3.16 -13.04 12.12
CA ILE A 8 1.75 -13.38 11.87
C ILE A 8 1.57 -14.89 11.66
N ILE A 9 2.48 -15.52 10.91
CA ILE A 9 2.49 -16.98 10.70
C ILE A 9 2.65 -17.71 12.04
N ARG A 10 3.60 -17.26 12.88
CA ARG A 10 3.87 -17.81 14.23
C ARG A 10 2.80 -17.46 15.27
N GLY A 11 1.88 -16.54 14.98
CA GLY A 11 0.85 -16.10 15.91
C GLY A 11 1.35 -15.10 16.98
N GLU A 12 2.52 -14.51 16.79
CA GLU A 12 3.11 -13.49 17.67
C GLU A 12 2.56 -12.08 17.36
N GLN A 13 2.06 -11.88 16.15
CA GLN A 13 1.40 -10.65 15.71
C GLN A 13 0.05 -11.01 15.08
N SER A 14 -1.06 -10.39 15.52
CA SER A 14 -2.39 -10.78 15.05
C SER A 14 -2.68 -10.37 13.61
N MET A 15 -2.24 -9.18 13.20
CA MET A 15 -2.55 -8.58 11.90
C MET A 15 -1.58 -7.44 11.55
N SER A 16 -1.67 -6.95 10.32
CA SER A 16 -1.10 -5.68 9.86
C SER A 16 -1.99 -5.01 8.81
N ILE A 17 -1.60 -3.82 8.36
CA ILE A 17 -2.24 -3.13 7.24
C ILE A 17 -1.25 -3.05 6.09
N PHE A 18 -1.55 -3.77 5.02
CA PHE A 18 -0.81 -3.69 3.77
C PHE A 18 -1.21 -2.42 3.01
N LYS A 19 -0.20 -1.61 2.71
CA LYS A 19 -0.30 -0.40 1.89
C LYS A 19 0.60 -0.62 0.67
N ASP A 20 0.00 -0.91 -0.47
CA ASP A 20 0.77 -1.20 -1.69
C ASP A 20 1.44 0.07 -2.21
N THR A 21 2.76 0.15 -2.05
CA THR A 21 3.56 1.30 -2.48
C THR A 21 3.63 1.44 -3.99
N ARG A 22 3.36 0.37 -4.76
CA ARG A 22 3.28 0.42 -6.23
C ARG A 22 2.05 1.19 -6.67
N THR A 23 0.91 0.93 -6.05
CA THR A 23 -0.32 1.72 -6.26
C THR A 23 -0.10 3.19 -5.94
N LEU A 24 0.63 3.49 -4.85
CA LEU A 24 0.97 4.87 -4.51
C LEU A 24 1.83 5.51 -5.61
N ALA A 25 2.86 4.81 -6.09
CA ALA A 25 3.71 5.29 -7.18
C ALA A 25 2.92 5.54 -8.47
N ASP A 26 2.03 4.62 -8.87
CA ASP A 26 1.18 4.78 -10.06
C ASP A 26 0.30 6.03 -9.96
N LYS A 27 -0.25 6.32 -8.78
CA LYS A 27 -1.03 7.56 -8.57
C LYS A 27 -0.16 8.80 -8.61
N VAL A 28 1.04 8.76 -8.03
CA VAL A 28 1.99 9.87 -8.12
C VAL A 28 2.37 10.15 -9.57
N ILE A 29 2.69 9.12 -10.36
CA ILE A 29 3.00 9.25 -11.79
C ILE A 29 1.83 9.88 -12.54
N ALA A 30 0.61 9.33 -12.38
CA ALA A 30 -0.58 9.88 -13.04
C ALA A 30 -0.85 11.35 -12.67
N MET A 31 -0.61 11.74 -11.41
CA MET A 31 -0.72 13.13 -10.99
C MET A 31 0.36 14.01 -11.61
N THR A 32 1.61 13.55 -11.62
CA THR A 32 2.73 14.27 -12.23
C THR A 32 2.49 14.50 -13.71
N ASP A 33 2.05 13.47 -14.44
CA ASP A 33 1.73 13.57 -15.87
C ASP A 33 0.59 14.57 -16.12
N ALA A 34 -0.47 14.53 -15.31
CA ALA A 34 -1.58 15.48 -15.41
C ALA A 34 -1.11 16.93 -15.16
N ILE A 35 -0.25 17.15 -14.17
CA ILE A 35 0.33 18.47 -13.88
C ILE A 35 1.15 18.97 -15.08
N LEU A 36 2.04 18.14 -15.60
CA LEU A 36 2.91 18.48 -16.73
C LEU A 36 2.11 18.77 -18.01
N ALA A 37 1.00 18.05 -18.20
CA ALA A 37 0.09 18.23 -19.34
C ALA A 37 -0.92 19.39 -19.14
N GLY A 38 -0.91 20.06 -17.99
CA GLY A 38 -1.91 21.10 -17.66
C GLY A 38 -3.34 20.57 -17.54
N GLN A 39 -3.51 19.27 -17.27
CA GLN A 39 -4.80 18.59 -17.13
C GLN A 39 -5.26 18.57 -15.68
N THR A 40 -6.52 18.16 -15.48
CA THR A 40 -7.06 17.95 -14.13
C THR A 40 -6.34 16.80 -13.42
N VAL A 41 -5.73 17.11 -12.28
CA VAL A 41 -5.04 16.13 -11.44
C VAL A 41 -6.05 15.21 -10.75
N PRO A 42 -5.90 13.88 -10.85
CA PRO A 42 -6.82 12.94 -10.22
C PRO A 42 -6.67 12.97 -8.69
N VAL A 43 -7.72 13.39 -7.99
CA VAL A 43 -7.78 13.46 -6.52
C VAL A 43 -9.15 12.95 -6.03
N ASN A 44 -9.23 12.43 -4.80
CA ASN A 44 -10.47 11.92 -4.21
C ASN A 44 -10.70 12.36 -2.75
N ALA A 45 -9.78 13.13 -2.18
CA ALA A 45 -9.81 13.57 -0.79
C ALA A 45 -9.26 15.01 -0.66
N LYS A 46 -9.45 15.60 0.52
CA LYS A 46 -8.84 16.88 0.91
C LYS A 46 -8.32 16.79 2.34
N TYR A 47 -7.17 17.38 2.59
CA TYR A 47 -6.58 17.48 3.93
C TYR A 47 -6.19 18.92 4.22
N ASN A 48 -6.64 19.43 5.37
CA ASN A 48 -6.21 20.73 5.86
C ASN A 48 -4.77 20.63 6.40
N ASN A 49 -3.85 21.40 5.83
CA ASN A 49 -2.45 21.47 6.30
C ASN A 49 -2.17 22.69 7.20
N GLY A 50 -3.20 23.38 7.67
CA GLY A 50 -3.15 24.62 8.45
C GLY A 50 -3.17 25.90 7.60
N VAL A 51 -3.05 25.80 6.27
CA VAL A 51 -3.02 26.96 5.35
C VAL A 51 -4.06 26.81 4.25
N ILE A 52 -4.14 25.63 3.63
CA ILE A 52 -5.09 25.32 2.56
C ILE A 52 -5.70 23.93 2.75
N GLU A 53 -6.84 23.72 2.11
CA GLU A 53 -7.39 22.39 1.87
C GLU A 53 -6.64 21.73 0.71
N VAL A 54 -5.66 20.88 1.01
CA VAL A 54 -4.78 20.22 0.03
C VAL A 54 -5.55 19.12 -0.70
N PRO A 55 -5.80 19.23 -2.02
CA PRO A 55 -6.37 18.14 -2.81
C PRO A 55 -5.43 16.93 -2.79
N SER A 56 -5.96 15.77 -2.44
CA SER A 56 -5.17 14.57 -2.16
C SER A 56 -5.83 13.32 -2.74
N PHE A 57 -5.06 12.23 -2.84
CA PHE A 57 -5.59 10.94 -3.26
C PHE A 57 -5.29 9.87 -2.22
N ASN A 58 -6.34 9.28 -1.68
CA ASN A 58 -6.26 8.17 -0.75
C ASN A 58 -6.22 6.86 -1.53
N CYS A 59 -5.13 6.12 -1.38
CA CYS A 59 -5.02 4.76 -1.87
C CYS A 59 -5.81 3.80 -0.96
N GLU A 60 -6.31 2.72 -1.55
CA GLU A 60 -6.95 1.65 -0.80
C GLU A 60 -5.95 0.94 0.11
N ILE A 61 -6.34 0.71 1.37
CA ILE A 61 -5.57 -0.07 2.34
C ILE A 61 -6.14 -1.48 2.45
N LYS A 62 -5.29 -2.47 2.69
CA LYS A 62 -5.72 -3.87 2.80
C LYS A 62 -5.37 -4.43 4.17
N PHE A 63 -6.35 -4.99 4.87
CA PHE A 63 -6.11 -5.73 6.11
C PHE A 63 -5.37 -7.03 5.81
N ALA A 64 -4.26 -7.27 6.49
CA ALA A 64 -3.43 -8.45 6.31
C ALA A 64 -3.38 -9.27 7.61
N ASN A 65 -3.68 -10.57 7.52
CA ASN A 65 -3.63 -11.51 8.64
C ASN A 65 -3.09 -12.88 8.17
N LYS A 66 -3.17 -13.89 9.05
CA LYS A 66 -2.68 -15.25 8.78
C LYS A 66 -3.36 -15.90 7.56
N ASP A 67 -4.59 -15.52 7.25
CA ASP A 67 -5.41 -16.17 6.23
C ASP A 67 -5.16 -15.61 4.81
N ASN A 68 -4.69 -14.36 4.69
CA ASN A 68 -4.65 -13.67 3.40
C ASN A 68 -3.29 -13.06 3.02
N TRP A 69 -2.26 -13.13 3.88
CA TRP A 69 -0.96 -12.49 3.61
C TRP A 69 -0.32 -12.97 2.30
N LYS A 70 -0.43 -14.27 1.98
CA LYS A 70 0.19 -14.85 0.78
C LYS A 70 -0.41 -14.28 -0.51
N ALA A 71 -1.75 -14.18 -0.57
CA ALA A 71 -2.45 -13.56 -1.69
C ALA A 71 -2.09 -12.07 -1.83
N LEU A 72 -2.01 -11.34 -0.72
CA LEU A 72 -1.74 -9.91 -0.73
C LEU A 72 -0.29 -9.56 -1.10
N LEU A 73 0.69 -10.36 -0.68
CA LEU A 73 2.10 -10.01 -0.76
C LEU A 73 2.88 -10.86 -1.77
N VAL A 74 2.61 -12.16 -1.86
CA VAL A 74 3.38 -13.09 -2.70
C VAL A 74 2.71 -13.27 -4.06
N ASP A 75 1.42 -13.60 -4.07
CA ASP A 75 0.70 -13.82 -5.33
C ASP A 75 0.55 -12.52 -6.13
N SER A 76 0.47 -11.38 -5.42
CA SER A 76 0.52 -10.03 -6.02
C SER A 76 1.91 -9.61 -6.51
N LYS A 77 2.94 -10.44 -6.31
CA LYS A 77 4.35 -10.18 -6.68
C LYS A 77 4.95 -8.96 -5.99
N TYR A 78 4.45 -8.61 -4.79
CA TYR A 78 5.05 -7.54 -3.98
C TYR A 78 6.34 -8.01 -3.31
N TYR A 79 6.35 -9.26 -2.82
CA TYR A 79 7.51 -9.98 -2.32
C TYR A 79 7.58 -11.37 -2.92
N GLU A 80 8.79 -11.94 -2.96
CA GLU A 80 8.96 -13.36 -3.26
C GLU A 80 8.65 -14.20 -2.01
N LEU A 81 8.28 -15.48 -2.18
CA LEU A 81 8.02 -16.35 -1.03
C LEU A 81 9.26 -16.48 -0.13
N SER A 82 10.45 -16.51 -0.74
CA SER A 82 11.74 -16.58 -0.05
C SER A 82 12.08 -15.34 0.78
N ASP A 83 11.36 -14.22 0.58
CA ASP A 83 11.53 -13.01 1.39
C ASP A 83 10.86 -13.12 2.76
N ILE A 84 9.96 -14.10 2.95
CA ILE A 84 9.11 -14.20 4.13
C ILE A 84 9.67 -15.26 5.08
N PRO A 85 10.14 -14.88 6.27
CA PRO A 85 10.58 -15.84 7.28
C PRO A 85 9.44 -16.78 7.66
N ASP A 86 9.76 -18.07 7.84
CA ASP A 86 8.82 -19.12 8.25
C ASP A 86 7.67 -19.39 7.26
N ALA A 87 7.73 -18.83 6.05
CA ALA A 87 6.88 -19.24 4.95
C ALA A 87 7.45 -20.52 4.30
N GLN A 88 6.63 -21.57 4.25
CA GLN A 88 6.90 -22.79 3.49
C GLN A 88 6.13 -22.76 2.17
#